data_AF-A0A0R2G676-F1
#
_entry.id   AF-A0A0R2G676-F1
#
_cell.length_a   1.000
_cell.length_b   1.000
_cell.length_c   1.000
_cell.angle_alpha   90.00
_cell.angle_beta   90.00
_cell.angle_gamma   90.00
#
_symmetry.space_group_name_H-M   'P 1'
#
loop_
_entity.id
_entity.type
_entity.pdbx_description
1 polymer ?
#
loop_
_entity_poly.entity_id
_entity_poly.type
_entity_poly.pdbx_seq_one_letter_code
_entity_poly.pdbx_strand_id
1 'polypeptide(L)' 'MLETVYAALEEKGYNPIDQIVGYLISNDPAYIPRVNDARNLIRKFERDEIIEALVKYYLGK' A
#
# COMPACT_ATOMS: atom_id res chain seq x y z
N MET A 1 -3.25 -5.24 -6.38
CA MET A 1 -3.53 -4.04 -5.56
C MET A 1 -2.26 -3.32 -5.17
N LEU A 2 -1.37 -3.94 -4.36
CA LEU A 2 -0.13 -3.29 -3.92
C LEU A 2 0.80 -2.90 -5.08
N GLU A 3 0.86 -3.70 -6.16
CA GLU A 3 1.59 -3.33 -7.39
C GLU A 3 1.07 -2.03 -8.02
N THR A 4 -0.24 -1.82 -8.05
CA THR A 4 -0.86 -0.59 -8.57
C THR A 4 -0.52 0.61 -7.70
N VAL A 5 -0.55 0.43 -6.37
CA VAL A 5 -0.15 1.47 -5.41
C VAL A 5 1.34 1.78 -5.56
N TYR A 6 2.18 0.76 -5.71
CA TYR A 6 3.61 0.89 -5.93
C TYR A 6 3.91 1.70 -7.19
N ALA A 7 3.32 1.32 -8.33
CA ALA A 7 3.51 2.02 -9.60
C ALA A 7 3.06 3.48 -9.53
N ALA A 8 1.92 3.75 -8.88
CA ALA A 8 1.42 5.12 -8.71
C ALA A 8 2.34 5.99 -7.84
N LEU A 9 3.00 5.41 -6.84
CA LEU A 9 3.99 6.08 -5.99
C LEU A 9 5.28 6.35 -6.76
N GLU A 10 5.76 5.38 -7.52
CA GLU A 10 6.98 5.47 -8.34
C GLU A 10 6.84 6.53 -9.44
N GLU A 11 5.70 6.55 -10.15
CA GLU A 11 5.41 7.56 -11.19
C GLU A 11 5.47 9.00 -10.66
N LYS A 12 5.23 9.19 -9.36
CA LYS A 12 5.23 10.50 -8.70
C LYS A 12 6.53 10.83 -7.98
N GLY A 13 7.52 9.93 -8.03
CA GLY A 13 8.82 10.13 -7.40
C GLY A 13 8.81 9.96 -5.87
N TYR A 14 7.80 9.29 -5.31
CA TYR A 14 7.85 8.86 -3.90
C TYR A 14 8.64 7.57 -3.79
N ASN A 15 9.22 7.30 -2.61
CA ASN A 15 9.69 5.95 -2.28
C ASN A 15 8.47 5.06 -1.98
N PRO A 16 8.11 4.10 -2.84
CA PRO A 16 6.87 3.36 -2.66
C PRO A 16 6.88 2.49 -1.40
N ILE A 17 8.05 1.92 -1.06
CA ILE A 17 8.19 1.03 0.10
C ILE A 17 7.95 1.82 1.39
N ASP A 18 8.61 2.97 1.56
CA ASP A 18 8.45 3.79 2.78
C ASP A 18 6.99 4.22 2.99
N GLN A 19 6.30 4.59 1.90
CA GLN A 19 4.91 5.03 1.95
C GLN A 19 3.95 3.88 2.29
N ILE A 20 4.13 2.72 1.68
CA ILE A 20 3.32 1.53 1.97
C ILE A 20 3.57 1.08 3.42
N VAL A 21 4.82 1.01 3.87
CA VAL A 21 5.15 0.66 5.26
C VAL A 21 4.55 1.67 6.24
N GLY A 22 4.68 2.98 5.96
CA GLY A 22 4.10 4.05 6.77
C GLY A 22 2.59 3.91 6.91
N TYR A 23 1.88 3.63 5.80
CA TYR A 23 0.44 3.34 5.81
C TYR A 23 0.10 2.11 6.65
N LEU A 24 0.82 0.99 6.48
CA LEU A 24 0.54 -0.26 7.21
C LEU A 24 0.80 -0.16 8.72
N ILE A 25 1.71 0.71 9.15
CA ILE A 25 1.97 0.92 10.59
C ILE A 25 0.95 1.90 11.18
N SER A 26 0.74 3.04 10.53
CA SER A 26 -0.03 4.17 11.09
C SER A 26 -1.54 4.10 10.80
N ASN A 27 -1.94 3.39 9.74
CA ASN A 27 -3.27 3.48 9.11
C ASN A 27 -3.62 4.90 8.61
N ASP A 28 -2.63 5.79 8.45
CA ASP A 28 -2.87 7.14 7.97
C ASP A 28 -2.86 7.17 6.42
N PRO A 29 -4.01 7.45 5.77
CA PRO A 29 -4.10 7.50 4.31
C PRO A 29 -3.28 8.64 3.68
N ALA A 30 -2.73 9.58 4.47
CA ALA A 30 -1.84 10.61 3.98
C ALA A 30 -0.57 10.06 3.31
N TYR A 31 -0.08 8.89 3.76
CA TYR A 31 1.07 8.20 3.16
C TYR A 31 0.82 7.76 1.71
N ILE A 32 -0.44 7.52 1.32
CA ILE A 32 -0.76 7.12 -0.06
C ILE A 32 -1.35 8.32 -0.80
N PRO A 33 -0.67 8.94 -1.79
CA PRO A 33 -1.18 10.08 -2.54
C PRO A 33 -2.47 9.74 -3.32
N ARG A 34 -3.27 10.76 -3.66
CA ARG A 34 -4.48 10.62 -4.49
C ARG A 34 -4.16 10.50 -5.99
N VAL A 35 -3.18 9.67 -6.34
CA VAL A 35 -2.71 9.49 -7.71
C VAL A 35 -3.20 8.17 -8.24
N ASN A 36 -3.71 8.16 -9.47
CA ASN A 36 -4.21 6.97 -10.16
C ASN A 36 -5.16 6.12 -9.28
N ASP A 37 -5.98 6.80 -8.47
CA ASP A 37 -6.90 6.18 -7.51
C ASP A 37 -6.25 5.28 -6.42
N ALA A 38 -4.92 5.30 -6.27
CA ALA A 38 -4.17 4.41 -5.37
C ALA A 38 -4.65 4.51 -3.91
N ARG A 39 -4.92 5.72 -3.41
CA ARG A 39 -5.47 5.95 -2.06
C ARG A 39 -6.82 5.28 -1.87
N ASN A 40 -7.71 5.37 -2.86
CA ASN A 40 -9.03 4.75 -2.71
C ASN A 40 -8.93 3.23 -2.88
N LEU A 41 -8.07 2.77 -3.78
CA LEU A 41 -7.83 1.35 -4.01
C LEU A 41 -7.34 0.64 -2.74
N ILE A 42 -6.33 1.17 -2.06
CA ILE A 42 -5.78 0.54 -0.84
C ILE A 42 -6.75 0.60 0.34
N ARG A 43 -7.61 1.63 0.41
CA ARG A 43 -8.64 1.79 1.45
C ARG A 43 -9.85 0.86 1.28
N LYS A 44 -9.93 0.11 0.18
CA LYS A 44 -10.96 -0.94 -0.01
C LYS A 44 -10.70 -2.19 0.81
N PHE A 45 -9.51 -2.32 1.37
CA PHE A 45 -9.06 -3.48 2.13
C PHE A 45 -8.80 -3.04 3.56
N GLU A 46 -9.19 -3.89 4.51
CA GLU A 46 -8.79 -3.68 5.89
C GLU A 46 -7.28 -3.93 6.03
N ARG A 47 -6.65 -3.21 6.94
CA ARG A 47 -5.19 -3.18 7.04
C ARG A 47 -4.62 -4.55 7.46
N ASP A 48 -5.31 -5.24 8.35
CA ASP A 48 -4.98 -6.59 8.79
C ASP A 48 -5.06 -7.59 7.64
N GLU A 49 -6.04 -7.47 6.73
CA GLU A 49 -6.11 -8.29 5.52
C GLU A 49 -4.87 -8.13 4.63
N ILE A 50 -4.39 -6.88 4.48
CA ILE A 50 -3.18 -6.60 3.69
C ILE A 50 -1.94 -7.21 4.37
N ILE A 51 -1.80 -7.05 5.69
CA ILE A 51 -0.68 -7.59 6.45
C ILE A 51 -0.70 -9.13 6.40
N GLU A 52 -1.86 -9.75 6.60
CA GLU A 52 -2.02 -11.20 6.51
C GLU A 52 -1.61 -11.72 5.13
N ALA A 53 -2.06 -11.06 4.06
CA ALA A 53 -1.70 -11.42 2.69
C ALA A 53 -0.18 -11.31 2.45
N LEU A 54 0.47 -10.27 2.97
CA LEU A 54 1.92 -10.10 2.88
C LEU A 54 2.69 -11.21 3.62
N VAL A 55 2.24 -11.58 4.82
CA VAL A 55 2.85 -12.66 5.61
C VAL A 55 2.68 -14.01 4.90
N LYS A 56 1.48 -14.30 4.38
CA LYS A 56 1.22 -15.52 3.59
C LYS A 56 2.12 -15.58 2.36
N TYR A 57 2.19 -14.50 1.60
CA TYR A 57 3.04 -14.40 0.42
C TYR A 57 4.52 -14.64 0.75
N TYR A 58 5.04 -13.99 1.79
CA TYR A 58 6.43 -14.15 2.23
C TYR A 58 6.77 -15.59 2.65
N LEU A 59 5.82 -16.28 3.30
CA LEU A 59 5.98 -17.68 3.74
C LEU A 59 5.65 -18.70 2.65
N GLY A 60 5.21 -18.28 1.46
CA GLY A 60 4.75 -19.16 0.39
C GLY A 60 3.52 -19.98 0.77
N LYS A 61 2.56 -19.35 1.45
CA LYS A 61 1.31 -19.96 1.94
C LYS A 61 0.08 -19.44 1.21
#